data_AF-X0TUB8-F1
#
_entry.id   AF-X0TUB8-F1
#
_cell.length_a   1.000
_cell.length_b   1.000
_cell.length_c   1.000
_cell.angle_alpha   90.00
_cell.angle_beta   90.00
_cell.angle_gamma   90.00
#
_symmetry.space_group_name_H-M   'P 1'
#
loop_
_entity.id
_entity.type
_entity.pdbx_description
1 polymer ?
#
loop_
_entity_poly.entity_id
_entity_poly.type
_entity_poly.pdbx_seq_one_letter_code
_entity_poly.pdbx_strand_id
1 'polypeptide(L)'
;SLNYGEGSIHVVASAEAGIANPNELSAGRNDYRIVSEYPNLAEAFALNLRMRRFRIFPVWGAAEVYPPENADLAVLWGKSGADIATQGLIPLERLLPVTAFLIANRESLENKDLSQILTCFSSKLTAEPQTSIENKLDTFEELKGPRPLWQAKEINLALPDGHQQAPTSQFLKQAGLALQGYSEEVVSRRPSADLGWLGIKVIRPQDMPLQVANANFDLAITGEDWLLEHLYRFPSSPVRKLFALGFGTVKIVAAVSQEMPVADIDELRSLVQSSK
;
A
#
# COMPACT_ATOMS: atom_id res chain seq x y z
N SER A 1 9.16 -11.49 14.32
CA SER A 1 9.52 -10.24 15.02
C SER A 1 8.77 -9.10 14.33
N LEU A 2 8.00 -8.29 15.06
CA LEU A 2 7.27 -7.15 14.47
C LEU A 2 8.19 -5.98 14.07
N ASN A 3 9.51 -6.10 14.29
CA ASN A 3 10.56 -5.13 13.89
C ASN A 3 10.23 -3.66 14.23
N TYR A 4 9.43 -3.42 15.27
CA TYR A 4 9.18 -2.08 15.80
C TYR A 4 10.51 -1.54 16.34
N GLY A 5 10.95 -0.38 15.83
CA GLY A 5 12.20 0.29 16.22
C GLY A 5 13.32 0.35 15.16
N GLU A 6 13.22 -0.38 14.04
CA GLU A 6 14.29 -0.44 13.03
C GLU A 6 13.99 0.29 11.71
N GLY A 7 12.98 1.17 11.68
CA GLY A 7 12.60 1.84 10.42
C GLY A 7 11.85 3.15 10.60
N SER A 8 11.64 3.84 9.50
CA SER A 8 10.94 5.13 9.44
C SER A 8 9.98 5.18 8.26
N ILE A 9 9.01 6.09 8.31
CA ILE A 9 8.18 6.42 7.17
C ILE A 9 8.95 7.43 6.32
N HIS A 10 9.09 7.11 5.04
CA HIS A 10 9.85 7.89 4.07
C HIS A 10 8.95 8.37 2.93
N VAL A 11 9.21 9.59 2.46
CA VAL A 11 8.78 10.04 1.14
C VAL A 11 9.87 9.67 0.15
N VAL A 12 9.49 8.96 -0.90
CA VAL A 12 10.42 8.45 -1.90
C VAL A 12 9.94 8.83 -3.30
N ALA A 13 10.87 9.02 -4.23
CA ALA A 13 10.59 9.18 -5.65
C ALA A 13 11.32 8.09 -6.44
N SER A 14 10.92 7.85 -7.68
CA SER A 14 11.74 7.01 -8.58
C SER A 14 13.02 7.73 -8.95
N ALA A 15 14.15 7.00 -8.99
CA ALA A 15 15.41 7.54 -9.51
C ALA A 15 15.29 8.06 -10.95
N GLU A 16 14.31 7.54 -11.69
CA GLU A 16 14.08 7.89 -13.09
C GLU A 16 13.10 9.07 -13.25
N ALA A 17 12.39 9.47 -12.20
CA ALA A 17 11.47 10.62 -12.21
C ALA A 17 12.20 11.97 -12.25
N GLY A 18 13.52 11.98 -12.03
CA GLY A 18 14.34 13.20 -12.07
C GLY A 18 14.09 14.17 -10.91
N ILE A 19 13.43 13.71 -9.83
CA ILE A 19 13.23 14.44 -8.59
C ILE A 19 14.31 13.98 -7.62
N ALA A 20 15.29 14.84 -7.35
CA ALA A 20 16.39 14.52 -6.43
C ALA A 20 16.19 15.18 -5.06
N ASN A 21 15.47 16.31 -5.00
CA ASN A 21 15.31 17.09 -3.79
C ASN A 21 13.85 17.44 -3.48
N PRO A 22 13.45 17.49 -2.19
CA PRO A 22 12.11 17.95 -1.79
C PRO A 22 11.76 19.35 -2.28
N ASN A 23 12.74 20.25 -2.37
CA ASN A 23 12.52 21.63 -2.82
C ASN A 23 12.13 21.72 -4.30
N GLU A 24 12.56 20.76 -5.13
CA GLU A 24 12.18 20.69 -6.55
C GLU A 24 10.69 20.40 -6.74
N LEU A 25 10.06 19.76 -5.73
CA LEU A 25 8.62 19.48 -5.72
C LEU A 25 7.78 20.76 -5.74
N SER A 26 8.29 21.86 -5.17
CA SER A 26 7.59 23.14 -5.14
C SER A 26 7.71 23.95 -6.44
N ALA A 27 8.71 23.66 -7.28
CA ALA A 27 9.09 24.50 -8.41
C ALA A 27 8.78 23.92 -9.80
N GLY A 28 8.68 22.59 -9.94
CA GLY A 28 8.70 21.93 -11.27
C GLY A 28 7.34 21.52 -11.88
N ARG A 29 6.41 20.97 -11.08
CA ARG A 29 5.19 20.30 -11.60
C ARG A 29 3.92 20.73 -10.85
N ASN A 30 2.80 20.80 -11.57
CA ASN A 30 1.50 21.28 -11.06
C ASN A 30 0.45 20.16 -10.91
N ASP A 31 0.84 18.89 -10.86
CA ASP A 31 -0.09 17.78 -10.57
C ASP A 31 0.72 16.55 -10.12
N TYR A 32 1.00 16.44 -8.82
CA TYR A 32 1.73 15.30 -8.27
C TYR A 32 0.79 14.16 -7.91
N ARG A 33 1.11 12.95 -8.39
CA ARG A 33 0.45 11.70 -7.99
C ARG A 33 1.25 11.07 -6.86
N ILE A 34 0.65 10.96 -5.68
CA ILE A 34 1.29 10.41 -4.49
C ILE A 34 0.59 9.09 -4.15
N VAL A 35 1.34 8.00 -4.09
CA VAL A 35 0.83 6.72 -3.56
C VAL A 35 1.25 6.58 -2.10
N SER A 36 0.37 6.09 -1.23
CA SER A 36 0.72 6.00 0.20
C SER A 36 0.00 4.88 0.93
N GLU A 37 0.77 4.17 1.78
CA GLU A 37 0.23 3.30 2.84
C GLU A 37 -0.34 4.12 4.01
N TYR A 38 -0.01 5.41 4.07
CA TYR A 38 -0.37 6.36 5.12
C TYR A 38 -0.97 7.65 4.50
N PRO A 39 -2.16 7.60 3.89
CA PRO A 39 -2.71 8.69 3.08
C PRO A 39 -2.79 10.04 3.84
N ASN A 40 -3.14 10.00 5.12
CA ASN A 40 -3.23 11.21 5.94
C ASN A 40 -1.85 11.85 6.21
N LEU A 41 -0.80 11.03 6.35
CA LEU A 41 0.57 11.53 6.49
C LEU A 41 1.08 12.10 5.17
N ALA A 42 0.76 11.46 4.05
CA ALA A 42 1.08 11.96 2.72
C ALA A 42 0.40 13.32 2.46
N GLU A 43 -0.85 13.49 2.91
CA GLU A 43 -1.57 14.76 2.80
C GLU A 43 -0.91 15.86 3.64
N ALA A 44 -0.61 15.58 4.91
CA ALA A 44 0.08 16.52 5.78
C ALA A 44 1.44 16.97 5.19
N PHE A 45 2.21 16.03 4.64
CA PHE A 45 3.45 16.31 3.95
C PHE A 45 3.25 17.23 2.73
N ALA A 46 2.29 16.91 1.85
CA ALA A 46 2.02 17.70 0.65
C ALA A 46 1.58 19.14 0.98
N LEU A 47 0.76 19.30 2.03
CA LEU A 47 0.33 20.61 2.53
C LEU A 47 1.49 21.41 3.14
N ASN A 48 2.37 20.76 3.91
CA ASN A 48 3.54 21.41 4.50
C ASN A 48 4.51 21.95 3.43
N LEU A 49 4.69 21.22 2.34
CA LEU A 49 5.47 21.68 1.18
C LEU A 49 4.73 22.67 0.28
N ARG A 50 3.49 23.04 0.64
CA ARG A 50 2.62 23.94 -0.14
C ARG A 50 2.50 23.50 -1.60
N MET A 51 2.38 22.18 -1.81
CA MET A 51 2.16 21.63 -3.14
C MET A 51 0.87 22.18 -3.72
N ARG A 52 0.95 22.82 -4.90
CA ARG A 52 -0.18 23.55 -5.50
C ARG A 52 -1.34 22.62 -5.87
N ARG A 53 -1.04 21.43 -6.38
CA ARG A 53 -1.99 20.44 -6.86
C ARG A 53 -1.37 19.05 -6.72
N PHE A 54 -2.07 18.18 -6.00
CA PHE A 54 -1.66 16.81 -5.79
C PHE A 54 -2.89 15.90 -5.68
N ARG A 55 -2.70 14.62 -5.94
CA ARG A 55 -3.69 13.55 -5.76
C ARG A 55 -3.05 12.43 -4.96
N ILE A 56 -3.76 11.92 -3.96
CA ILE A 56 -3.27 10.84 -3.10
C ILE A 56 -4.07 9.57 -3.41
N PHE A 57 -3.34 8.49 -3.71
CA PHE A 57 -3.87 7.17 -3.94
C PHE A 57 -3.49 6.28 -2.76
N PRO A 58 -4.43 5.96 -1.85
CA PRO A 58 -4.17 5.05 -0.75
C PRO A 58 -3.90 3.64 -1.31
N VAL A 59 -2.91 2.96 -0.73
CA VAL A 59 -2.60 1.56 -1.05
C VAL A 59 -2.44 0.74 0.22
N TRP A 60 -2.75 -0.54 0.13
CA TRP A 60 -2.65 -1.49 1.24
C TRP A 60 -1.23 -1.97 1.50
N GLY A 61 -0.31 -1.69 0.60
CA GLY A 61 1.10 -2.00 0.71
C GLY A 61 1.80 -1.86 -0.64
N ALA A 62 3.06 -2.29 -0.71
CA ALA A 62 3.77 -2.41 -1.98
C ALA A 62 3.88 -1.07 -2.74
N ALA A 63 3.86 0.06 -2.02
CA ALA A 63 3.86 1.40 -2.60
C ALA A 63 5.08 1.67 -3.50
N GLU A 64 6.19 0.96 -3.28
CA GLU A 64 7.42 1.04 -4.06
C GLU A 64 7.26 0.72 -5.56
N VAL A 65 6.21 -0.01 -5.92
CA VAL A 65 5.99 -0.50 -7.29
C VAL A 65 5.37 0.57 -8.19
N TYR A 66 4.75 1.59 -7.62
CA TYR A 66 3.97 2.56 -8.38
C TYR A 66 4.81 3.60 -9.10
N PRO A 67 5.86 4.20 -8.48
CA PRO A 67 6.69 5.17 -9.17
C PRO A 67 7.66 4.55 -10.18
N PRO A 68 7.91 5.23 -11.32
CA PRO A 68 7.33 6.51 -11.75
C PRO A 68 6.07 6.39 -12.63
N GLU A 69 5.69 5.18 -13.05
CA GLU A 69 4.67 4.97 -14.09
C GLU A 69 3.28 5.45 -13.59
N ASN A 70 2.91 5.02 -12.39
CA ASN A 70 1.58 5.26 -11.83
C ASN A 70 1.57 6.38 -10.78
N ALA A 71 2.73 6.75 -10.24
CA ALA A 71 2.87 7.78 -9.23
C ALA A 71 4.20 8.53 -9.38
N ASP A 72 4.24 9.78 -8.96
CA ASP A 72 5.47 10.57 -8.94
C ASP A 72 6.21 10.39 -7.60
N LEU A 73 5.45 10.20 -6.52
CA LEU A 73 5.94 10.00 -5.16
C LEU A 73 5.27 8.78 -4.52
N ALA A 74 5.99 8.11 -3.63
CA ALA A 74 5.43 7.14 -2.71
C ALA A 74 5.75 7.52 -1.26
N VAL A 75 4.81 7.28 -0.36
CA VAL A 75 5.01 7.41 1.10
C VAL A 75 4.84 6.03 1.71
N LEU A 76 5.96 5.46 2.14
CA LEU A 76 6.07 4.07 2.55
C LEU A 76 6.99 3.90 3.76
N TRP A 77 6.84 2.77 4.44
CA TRP A 77 7.78 2.39 5.49
C TRP A 77 9.03 1.72 4.91
N GLY A 78 10.20 2.09 5.43
CA GLY A 78 11.47 1.46 5.09
C GLY A 78 12.41 1.39 6.29
N LYS A 79 13.26 0.35 6.31
CA LYS A 79 14.27 0.18 7.37
C LYS A 79 15.38 1.23 7.25
N SER A 80 15.96 1.36 6.05
CA SER A 80 17.00 2.34 5.75
C SER A 80 16.84 2.92 4.35
N GLY A 81 17.47 4.08 4.11
CA GLY A 81 17.57 4.64 2.76
C GLY A 81 18.26 3.71 1.76
N ALA A 82 19.20 2.88 2.24
CA ALA A 82 19.88 1.89 1.41
C ALA A 82 18.91 0.78 0.93
N ASP A 83 18.02 0.30 1.81
CA ASP A 83 17.00 -0.70 1.43
C ASP A 83 16.02 -0.13 0.40
N ILE A 84 15.63 1.13 0.54
CA ILE A 84 14.79 1.85 -0.43
C ILE A 84 15.52 1.99 -1.78
N ALA A 85 16.82 2.30 -1.76
CA ALA A 85 17.63 2.42 -2.98
C ALA A 85 17.74 1.11 -3.76
N THR A 86 17.73 -0.06 -3.09
CA THR A 86 17.71 -1.36 -3.79
C THR A 86 16.45 -1.57 -4.65
N GLN A 87 15.40 -0.80 -4.40
CA GLN A 87 14.13 -0.85 -5.12
C GLN A 87 14.05 0.17 -6.26
N GLY A 88 15.16 0.88 -6.56
CA GLY A 88 15.22 1.90 -7.60
C GLY A 88 14.58 3.23 -7.19
N LEU A 89 14.44 3.46 -5.88
CA LEU A 89 13.80 4.66 -5.32
C LEU A 89 14.83 5.53 -4.59
N ILE A 90 14.61 6.84 -4.63
CA ILE A 90 15.40 7.84 -3.92
C ILE A 90 14.59 8.31 -2.70
N PRO A 91 15.08 8.11 -1.46
CA PRO A 91 14.45 8.69 -0.28
C PRO A 91 14.66 10.21 -0.28
N LEU A 92 13.57 10.97 -0.33
CA LEU A 92 13.58 12.44 -0.34
C LEU A 92 13.51 13.02 1.07
N GLU A 93 12.64 12.46 1.91
CA GLU A 93 12.40 12.95 3.27
C GLU A 93 12.04 11.80 4.21
N ARG A 94 12.48 11.90 5.47
CA ARG A 94 12.07 11.02 6.56
C ARG A 94 10.99 11.73 7.38
N LEU A 95 9.76 11.23 7.36
CA LEU A 95 8.63 11.86 8.03
C LEU A 95 8.61 11.58 9.55
N LEU A 96 8.69 10.30 9.94
CA LEU A 96 8.74 9.91 11.35
C LEU A 96 9.35 8.52 11.56
N PRO A 97 10.00 8.27 12.71
CA PRO A 97 10.42 6.94 13.12
C PRO A 97 9.21 6.08 13.51
N VAL A 98 9.29 4.77 13.26
CA VAL A 98 8.24 3.82 13.66
C VAL A 98 8.64 3.12 14.96
N THR A 99 8.02 3.55 16.04
CA THR A 99 8.20 2.98 17.38
C THR A 99 6.85 2.56 17.97
N ALA A 100 6.85 1.51 18.79
CA ALA A 100 5.65 1.07 19.49
C ALA A 100 5.40 1.97 20.70
N PHE A 101 4.18 2.47 20.84
CA PHE A 101 3.74 3.24 22.00
C PHE A 101 2.44 2.67 22.57
N LEU A 102 2.29 2.81 23.89
CA LEU A 102 1.02 2.54 24.56
C LEU A 102 0.10 3.76 24.38
N ILE A 103 -1.11 3.52 23.88
CA ILE A 103 -2.17 4.53 23.77
C ILE A 103 -3.31 4.20 24.72
N ALA A 104 -3.99 5.23 25.21
CA ALA A 104 -5.19 5.10 26.02
C ALA A 104 -6.32 5.93 25.42
N ASN A 105 -7.54 5.40 25.47
CA ASN A 105 -8.73 6.19 25.21
C ASN A 105 -8.85 7.28 26.30
N ARG A 106 -9.06 8.53 25.89
CA ARG A 106 -9.07 9.69 26.78
C ARG A 106 -10.12 9.56 27.90
N GLU A 107 -11.34 9.19 27.54
CA GLU A 107 -12.44 9.02 28.51
C GLU A 107 -12.15 7.88 29.51
N SER A 108 -11.55 6.78 29.04
CA SER A 108 -11.15 5.68 29.93
C SER A 108 -10.03 6.08 30.89
N LEU A 109 -9.11 6.96 30.47
CA LEU A 109 -8.06 7.48 31.33
C LEU A 109 -8.63 8.42 32.42
N GLU A 110 -9.70 9.15 32.09
CA GLU A 110 -10.37 10.06 33.02
C GLU A 110 -11.31 9.30 34.00
N ASN A 111 -11.98 8.23 33.54
CA ASN A 111 -13.07 7.58 34.28
C ASN A 111 -12.75 6.21 34.90
N LYS A 112 -11.61 5.59 34.54
CA LYS A 112 -11.24 4.25 35.04
C LYS A 112 -9.89 4.30 35.74
N ASP A 113 -9.75 3.49 36.79
CA ASP A 113 -8.45 3.25 37.40
C ASP A 113 -7.63 2.29 36.52
N LEU A 114 -6.72 2.85 35.74
CA LEU A 114 -5.77 2.11 34.90
C LEU A 114 -4.40 1.95 35.58
N SER A 115 -4.25 2.35 36.84
CA SER A 115 -2.95 2.37 37.53
C SER A 115 -2.28 1.01 37.54
N GLN A 116 -3.02 -0.06 37.82
CA GLN A 116 -2.49 -1.42 37.91
C GLN A 116 -1.77 -1.85 36.63
N ILE A 117 -2.41 -1.64 35.47
CA ILE A 117 -1.82 -2.04 34.19
C ILE A 117 -0.69 -1.09 33.77
N LEU A 118 -0.82 0.21 34.04
CA LEU A 118 0.23 1.20 33.76
C LEU A 118 1.49 0.93 34.60
N THR A 119 1.35 0.50 35.86
CA THR A 119 2.47 0.07 36.71
C THR A 119 3.14 -1.20 36.18
N CYS A 120 2.38 -2.17 35.67
CA CYS A 120 2.95 -3.35 35.02
C CYS A 120 3.77 -3.02 33.78
N PHE A 121 3.36 -2.02 32.99
CA PHE A 121 4.14 -1.58 31.83
C PHE A 121 5.36 -0.74 32.25
N SER A 122 5.19 0.21 33.17
CA SER A 122 6.28 1.11 33.58
C SER A 122 7.42 0.38 34.30
N SER A 123 7.11 -0.63 35.09
CA SER A 123 8.12 -1.49 35.75
C SER A 123 8.99 -2.30 34.77
N LYS A 124 8.55 -2.44 33.51
CA LYS A 124 9.27 -3.15 32.45
C LYS A 124 9.94 -2.22 31.42
N LEU A 125 9.77 -0.90 31.55
CA LEU A 125 10.43 0.07 30.68
C LEU A 125 11.88 0.27 31.14
N THR A 126 12.80 -0.47 30.52
CA THR A 126 14.24 -0.24 30.68
C THR A 126 14.71 0.79 29.65
N ALA A 127 14.92 2.03 30.11
CA ALA A 127 15.49 3.18 29.40
C ALA A 127 14.63 3.83 28.29
N GLU A 128 14.75 5.16 28.20
CA GLU A 128 14.06 6.00 27.21
C GLU A 128 14.51 5.68 25.78
N PRO A 129 13.58 5.61 24.80
CA PRO A 129 13.96 5.70 23.41
C PRO A 129 14.61 7.07 23.19
N GLN A 130 15.84 7.09 22.68
CA GLN A 130 16.51 8.32 22.28
C GLN A 130 15.72 8.95 21.11
N THR A 131 14.77 9.83 21.43
CA THR A 131 14.18 10.78 20.48
C THR A 131 15.16 11.92 20.23
N SER A 132 16.32 11.60 19.66
CA SER A 132 17.09 12.60 18.93
C SER A 132 16.56 12.63 17.50
N ILE A 133 15.71 13.62 17.20
CA ILE A 133 15.49 14.04 15.82
C ILE A 133 16.80 14.70 15.37
N GLU A 134 17.82 13.89 15.06
CA GLU A 134 18.93 14.37 14.25
C GLU A 134 18.42 14.49 12.82
N ASN A 135 18.06 15.72 12.43
CA ASN A 135 17.98 16.14 11.04
C ASN A 135 19.39 16.10 10.42
N LYS A 136 19.98 14.90 10.28
CA LYS A 136 21.00 14.70 9.26
C LYS A 136 20.25 14.55 7.95
N LEU A 137 20.18 15.65 7.19
CA LEU A 137 20.03 15.52 5.74
C LEU A 137 21.26 14.74 5.29
N ASP A 138 21.09 13.43 5.09
CA ASP A 138 22.07 12.66 4.34
C ASP A 138 22.06 13.25 2.93
N THR A 139 23.13 13.94 2.58
CA THR A 139 23.36 14.44 1.22
C THR A 139 23.52 13.22 0.31
N PHE A 140 22.45 12.81 -0.35
CA PHE A 140 22.50 11.70 -1.30
C PHE A 140 23.24 12.16 -2.57
N GLU A 141 24.35 11.51 -2.90
CA GLU A 141 25.12 11.80 -4.10
C GLU A 141 24.28 11.52 -5.36
N GLU A 142 24.30 12.49 -6.29
CA GLU A 142 23.64 12.38 -7.59
C GLU A 142 24.20 11.19 -8.40
N LEU A 143 23.44 10.11 -8.51
CA LEU A 143 23.70 9.07 -9.50
C LEU A 143 23.34 9.60 -10.90
N LYS A 144 24.30 10.23 -11.58
CA LYS A 144 24.21 10.62 -12.99
C LYS A 144 24.43 9.42 -13.92
N GLY A 145 23.37 8.63 -14.09
CA GLY A 145 23.25 7.65 -15.18
C GLY A 145 22.37 8.18 -16.33
N PRO A 146 22.58 7.74 -17.58
CA PRO A 146 21.72 8.09 -18.70
C PRO A 146 20.29 7.57 -18.46
N ARG A 147 19.32 8.50 -18.46
CA ARG A 147 17.90 8.25 -18.16
C ARG A 147 17.20 7.64 -19.39
N PRO A 148 16.68 6.40 -19.34
CA PRO A 148 15.75 5.96 -20.35
C PRO A 148 14.44 6.74 -20.18
N LEU A 149 13.99 7.40 -21.25
CA LEU A 149 12.59 7.86 -21.33
C LEU A 149 11.70 6.62 -21.30
N TRP A 150 10.85 6.53 -20.29
CA TRP A 150 9.89 5.47 -20.11
C TRP A 150 8.95 5.44 -21.32
N GLN A 151 8.90 4.31 -22.04
CA GLN A 151 7.92 4.11 -23.10
C GLN A 151 6.63 3.60 -22.48
N ALA A 152 5.57 4.40 -22.55
CA ALA A 152 4.23 3.98 -22.20
C ALA A 152 3.85 2.73 -23.02
N LYS A 153 3.44 1.67 -22.33
CA LYS A 153 2.93 0.45 -22.95
C LYS A 153 1.49 0.69 -23.39
N GLU A 154 1.03 -0.04 -24.41
CA GLU A 154 -0.33 0.10 -24.93
C GLU A 154 -1.37 -0.41 -23.94
N ILE A 155 -1.04 -1.47 -23.19
CA ILE A 155 -1.93 -2.09 -22.20
C ILE A 155 -1.15 -2.32 -20.91
N ASN A 156 -1.69 -1.88 -19.78
CA ASN A 156 -1.14 -2.10 -18.45
C ASN A 156 -2.02 -3.10 -17.68
N LEU A 157 -1.44 -4.27 -17.38
CA LEU A 157 -2.07 -5.35 -16.64
C LEU A 157 -1.52 -5.43 -15.21
N ALA A 158 -2.42 -5.34 -14.23
CA ALA A 158 -2.12 -5.61 -12.83
C ALA A 158 -2.32 -7.10 -12.50
N LEU A 159 -1.32 -7.72 -11.87
CA LEU A 159 -1.34 -9.11 -11.42
C LEU A 159 -1.26 -9.20 -9.89
N PRO A 160 -1.89 -10.23 -9.30
CA PRO A 160 -1.98 -10.34 -7.85
C PRO A 160 -0.69 -10.91 -7.25
N ASP A 161 -0.31 -10.40 -6.09
CA ASP A 161 0.64 -11.08 -5.21
C ASP A 161 -0.05 -12.07 -4.25
N GLY A 162 0.76 -12.74 -3.43
CA GLY A 162 0.27 -13.59 -2.35
C GLY A 162 -0.44 -14.85 -2.86
N HIS A 163 -1.54 -15.23 -2.20
CA HIS A 163 -2.18 -16.53 -2.42
C HIS A 163 -2.76 -16.71 -3.84
N GLN A 164 -3.10 -15.63 -4.55
CA GLN A 164 -3.62 -15.71 -5.91
C GLN A 164 -2.53 -15.74 -6.99
N GLN A 165 -1.26 -15.59 -6.60
CA GLN A 165 -0.16 -15.52 -7.55
C GLN A 165 0.06 -16.83 -8.32
N ALA A 166 0.18 -17.94 -7.59
CA ALA A 166 0.37 -19.26 -8.16
C ALA A 166 -0.72 -19.64 -9.18
N PRO A 167 -2.02 -19.61 -8.83
CA PRO A 167 -3.08 -19.96 -9.79
C PRO A 167 -3.14 -18.97 -10.97
N THR A 168 -2.84 -17.68 -10.75
CA THR A 168 -2.78 -16.70 -11.84
C THR A 168 -1.64 -17.00 -12.81
N SER A 169 -0.45 -17.34 -12.31
CA SER A 169 0.70 -17.73 -13.16
C SER A 169 0.38 -18.97 -14.00
N GLN A 170 -0.28 -19.97 -13.42
CA GLN A 170 -0.71 -21.17 -14.15
C GLN A 170 -1.73 -20.84 -15.25
N PHE A 171 -2.73 -20.01 -14.94
CA PHE A 171 -3.72 -19.56 -15.91
C PHE A 171 -3.08 -18.79 -17.08
N LEU A 172 -2.16 -17.86 -16.79
CA LEU A 172 -1.49 -17.06 -17.82
C LEU A 172 -0.65 -17.95 -18.75
N LYS A 173 0.07 -18.94 -18.21
CA LYS A 173 0.79 -19.93 -19.03
C LYS A 173 -0.14 -20.70 -19.96
N GLN A 174 -1.30 -21.13 -19.48
CA GLN A 174 -2.30 -21.82 -20.31
C GLN A 174 -2.90 -20.90 -21.39
N ALA A 175 -3.01 -19.60 -21.10
CA ALA A 175 -3.46 -18.58 -22.06
C ALA A 175 -2.38 -18.15 -23.07
N GLY A 176 -1.18 -18.73 -23.03
CA GLY A 176 -0.06 -18.39 -23.92
C GLY A 176 0.76 -17.15 -23.47
N LEU A 177 0.53 -16.65 -22.26
CA LEU A 177 1.25 -15.53 -21.66
C LEU A 177 2.26 -16.05 -20.63
N ALA A 178 3.40 -16.56 -21.12
CA ALA A 178 4.49 -16.98 -20.24
C ALA A 178 5.28 -15.76 -19.74
N LEU A 179 5.19 -15.47 -18.45
CA LEU A 179 5.86 -14.33 -17.81
C LEU A 179 7.17 -14.76 -17.15
N GLN A 180 8.20 -13.95 -17.31
CA GLN A 180 9.46 -14.10 -16.58
C GLN A 180 9.38 -13.35 -15.24
N GLY A 181 9.78 -14.03 -14.17
CA GLY A 181 9.74 -13.45 -12.81
C GLY A 181 8.36 -13.46 -12.15
N TYR A 182 7.39 -14.22 -12.65
CA TYR A 182 6.08 -14.41 -12.01
C TYR A 182 5.70 -15.89 -11.95
N SER A 183 6.06 -16.55 -10.86
CA SER A 183 5.81 -17.97 -10.58
C SER A 183 5.39 -18.20 -9.13
N GLU A 184 5.22 -19.45 -8.69
CA GLU A 184 4.90 -19.74 -7.28
C GLU A 184 6.04 -19.34 -6.32
N GLU A 185 7.28 -19.41 -6.79
CA GLU A 185 8.51 -19.24 -5.99
C GLU A 185 9.13 -17.85 -6.18
N VAL A 186 8.90 -17.22 -7.33
CA VAL A 186 9.53 -15.95 -7.72
C VAL A 186 8.47 -14.89 -7.95
N VAL A 187 8.59 -13.78 -7.19
CA VAL A 187 7.71 -12.62 -7.31
C VAL A 187 8.54 -11.38 -7.68
N SER A 188 8.67 -11.13 -8.98
CA SER A 188 9.10 -9.81 -9.46
C SER A 188 7.91 -8.87 -9.41
N ARG A 189 8.12 -7.66 -8.88
CA ARG A 189 7.08 -6.61 -8.91
C ARG A 189 6.85 -6.06 -10.33
N ARG A 190 7.80 -6.26 -11.23
CA ARG A 190 7.72 -5.92 -12.65
C ARG A 190 8.13 -7.14 -13.51
N PRO A 191 7.24 -8.12 -13.69
CA PRO A 191 7.49 -9.26 -14.57
C PRO A 191 7.65 -8.79 -16.02
N SER A 192 8.47 -9.50 -16.80
CA SER A 192 8.60 -9.23 -18.23
C SER A 192 7.84 -10.28 -19.05
N ALA A 193 7.27 -9.81 -20.15
CA ALA A 193 6.71 -10.63 -21.23
C ALA A 193 7.45 -10.29 -22.52
N ASP A 194 7.56 -11.25 -23.44
CA ASP A 194 8.07 -11.02 -24.80
C ASP A 194 7.02 -10.32 -25.68
N LEU A 195 6.36 -9.30 -25.13
CA LEU A 195 5.27 -8.55 -25.72
C LEU A 195 5.53 -7.06 -25.47
N GLY A 196 6.05 -6.38 -26.50
CA GLY A 196 6.44 -4.97 -26.42
C GLY A 196 5.30 -4.01 -26.05
N TRP A 197 4.04 -4.41 -26.28
CA TRP A 197 2.83 -3.63 -26.02
C TRP A 197 2.26 -3.82 -24.60
N LEU A 198 2.69 -4.85 -23.86
CA LEU A 198 2.13 -5.21 -22.57
C LEU A 198 3.03 -4.75 -21.42
N GLY A 199 2.51 -3.87 -20.57
CA GLY A 199 3.08 -3.51 -19.28
C GLY A 199 2.47 -4.37 -18.18
N ILE A 200 3.30 -4.91 -17.28
CA ILE A 200 2.86 -5.78 -16.20
C ILE A 200 3.42 -5.29 -14.88
N LYS A 201 2.55 -5.17 -13.88
CA LYS A 201 2.96 -4.94 -12.49
C LYS A 201 2.25 -5.89 -11.55
N VAL A 202 2.97 -6.32 -10.53
CA VAL A 202 2.40 -7.13 -9.46
C VAL A 202 2.07 -6.21 -8.28
N ILE A 203 0.80 -6.12 -7.95
CA ILE A 203 0.27 -5.29 -6.86
C ILE A 203 -0.67 -6.09 -5.97
N ARG A 204 -1.02 -5.53 -4.81
CA ARG A 204 -1.96 -6.13 -3.87
C ARG A 204 -3.37 -6.23 -4.50
N PRO A 205 -4.06 -7.39 -4.42
CA PRO A 205 -5.42 -7.53 -4.95
C PRO A 205 -6.41 -6.47 -4.44
N GLN A 206 -6.23 -6.02 -3.19
CA GLN A 206 -7.01 -4.97 -2.53
C GLN A 206 -6.94 -3.63 -3.25
N ASP A 207 -5.79 -3.30 -3.85
CA ASP A 207 -5.58 -2.01 -4.52
C ASP A 207 -6.16 -1.99 -5.93
N MET A 208 -6.26 -3.16 -6.57
CA MET A 208 -6.52 -3.26 -8.01
C MET A 208 -7.78 -2.56 -8.50
N PRO A 209 -8.97 -2.71 -7.84
CA PRO A 209 -10.17 -2.04 -8.31
C PRO A 209 -10.01 -0.51 -8.35
N LEU A 210 -9.39 0.07 -7.31
CA LEU A 210 -9.14 1.50 -7.25
C LEU A 210 -8.13 1.95 -8.31
N GLN A 211 -7.10 1.15 -8.58
CA GLN A 211 -6.09 1.51 -9.56
C GLN A 211 -6.62 1.43 -11.00
N VAL A 212 -7.48 0.43 -11.30
CA VAL A 212 -8.19 0.35 -12.58
C VAL A 212 -9.19 1.50 -12.72
N ALA A 213 -9.94 1.82 -11.66
CA ALA A 213 -10.89 2.94 -11.67
C ALA A 213 -10.23 4.29 -12.00
N ASN A 214 -8.97 4.46 -11.60
CA ASN A 214 -8.18 5.67 -11.83
C ASN A 214 -7.38 5.64 -13.14
N ALA A 215 -7.56 4.63 -14.00
CA ALA A 215 -6.82 4.43 -15.24
C ALA A 215 -5.30 4.32 -15.05
N ASN A 216 -4.85 3.87 -13.87
CA ASN A 216 -3.44 3.49 -13.66
C ASN A 216 -3.14 2.12 -14.27
N PHE A 217 -4.16 1.26 -14.39
CA PHE A 217 -4.13 0.01 -15.13
C PHE A 217 -5.38 -0.11 -15.99
N ASP A 218 -5.25 -0.77 -17.14
CA ASP A 218 -6.36 -1.05 -18.04
C ASP A 218 -7.12 -2.31 -17.60
N LEU A 219 -6.38 -3.29 -17.09
CA LEU A 219 -6.89 -4.59 -16.68
C LEU A 219 -6.23 -5.03 -15.37
N ALA A 220 -6.96 -5.81 -14.57
CA ALA A 220 -6.43 -6.45 -13.38
C ALA A 220 -7.01 -7.84 -13.19
N ILE A 221 -6.19 -8.78 -12.70
CA ILE A 221 -6.66 -10.07 -12.20
C ILE A 221 -6.80 -9.97 -10.68
N THR A 222 -8.05 -9.85 -10.21
CA THR A 222 -8.38 -9.75 -8.78
C THR A 222 -9.56 -10.64 -8.41
N GLY A 223 -9.80 -10.77 -7.11
CA GLY A 223 -10.96 -11.46 -6.55
C GLY A 223 -12.26 -10.65 -6.66
N GLU A 224 -13.38 -11.37 -6.73
CA GLU A 224 -14.72 -10.76 -6.76
C GLU A 224 -15.08 -10.05 -5.44
N ASP A 225 -14.53 -10.53 -4.33
CA ASP A 225 -14.59 -9.90 -3.02
C ASP A 225 -14.07 -8.46 -3.05
N TRP A 226 -12.87 -8.23 -3.60
CA TRP A 226 -12.27 -6.90 -3.68
C TRP A 226 -13.00 -5.98 -4.67
N LEU A 227 -13.48 -6.53 -5.79
CA LEU A 227 -14.30 -5.76 -6.72
C LEU A 227 -15.61 -5.31 -6.05
N LEU A 228 -16.30 -6.20 -5.34
CA LEU A 228 -17.56 -5.87 -4.67
C LEU A 228 -17.34 -4.87 -3.54
N GLU A 229 -16.31 -5.05 -2.69
CA GLU A 229 -15.97 -4.09 -1.64
C GLU A 229 -15.76 -2.68 -2.20
N HIS A 230 -15.02 -2.58 -3.31
CA HIS A 230 -14.81 -1.30 -4.00
C HIS A 230 -16.11 -0.71 -4.56
N LEU A 231 -16.97 -1.51 -5.18
CA LEU A 231 -18.25 -1.05 -5.74
C LEU A 231 -19.27 -0.68 -4.65
N TYR A 232 -19.25 -1.32 -3.48
CA TYR A 232 -20.07 -0.92 -2.34
C TYR A 232 -19.67 0.45 -1.81
N ARG A 233 -18.36 0.75 -1.80
CA ARG A 233 -17.84 2.08 -1.44
C ARG A 233 -18.04 3.11 -2.54
N PHE A 234 -17.92 2.71 -3.81
CA PHE A 234 -17.98 3.57 -5.00
C PHE A 234 -18.92 3.00 -6.07
N PRO A 235 -20.25 3.12 -5.91
CA PRO A 235 -21.22 2.50 -6.82
C PRO A 235 -21.14 2.96 -8.28
N SER A 236 -20.64 4.18 -8.51
CA SER A 236 -20.44 4.77 -9.84
C SER A 236 -19.03 4.55 -10.40
N SER A 237 -18.21 3.71 -9.76
CA SER A 237 -16.84 3.48 -10.22
C SER A 237 -16.82 2.89 -11.63
N PRO A 238 -15.91 3.34 -12.52
CA PRO A 238 -15.86 2.88 -13.91
C PRO A 238 -15.21 1.49 -14.06
N VAL A 239 -15.34 0.61 -13.08
CA VAL A 239 -14.78 -0.75 -13.09
C VAL A 239 -15.90 -1.75 -13.35
N ARG A 240 -15.64 -2.72 -14.24
CA ARG A 240 -16.61 -3.75 -14.61
C ARG A 240 -15.97 -5.12 -14.62
N LYS A 241 -16.65 -6.11 -14.03
CA LYS A 241 -16.31 -7.53 -14.18
C LYS A 241 -16.49 -7.95 -15.63
N LEU A 242 -15.43 -8.45 -16.27
CA LEU A 242 -15.48 -8.95 -17.64
C LEU A 242 -15.95 -10.41 -17.68
N PHE A 243 -15.24 -11.31 -17.01
CA PHE A 243 -15.56 -12.73 -16.91
C PHE A 243 -14.87 -13.36 -15.68
N ALA A 244 -15.36 -14.52 -15.24
CA ALA A 244 -14.75 -15.28 -14.15
C ALA A 244 -13.65 -16.20 -14.71
N LEU A 245 -12.48 -16.20 -14.08
CA LEU A 245 -11.32 -17.01 -14.52
C LEU A 245 -11.36 -18.47 -14.00
N GLY A 246 -12.29 -18.80 -13.11
CA GLY A 246 -12.50 -20.17 -12.63
C GLY A 246 -11.53 -20.67 -11.54
N PHE A 247 -10.73 -19.78 -10.93
CA PHE A 247 -9.84 -20.10 -9.82
C PHE A 247 -9.95 -19.08 -8.68
N GLY A 248 -9.26 -19.34 -7.56
CA GLY A 248 -9.14 -18.37 -6.46
C GLY A 248 -10.43 -18.16 -5.66
N THR A 249 -11.32 -19.16 -5.62
CA THR A 249 -12.59 -19.07 -4.91
C THR A 249 -12.39 -18.97 -3.41
N VAL A 250 -12.95 -17.92 -2.80
CA VAL A 250 -13.00 -17.71 -1.36
C VAL A 250 -14.45 -17.72 -0.86
N LYS A 251 -14.67 -18.16 0.38
CA LYS A 251 -15.98 -18.06 1.05
C LYS A 251 -15.88 -17.03 2.17
N ILE A 252 -16.59 -15.92 2.02
CA ILE A 252 -16.78 -14.94 3.09
C ILE A 252 -17.96 -15.41 3.94
N VAL A 253 -17.73 -15.54 5.25
CA VAL A 253 -18.74 -16.01 6.21
C VAL A 253 -18.92 -15.00 7.33
N ALA A 254 -20.14 -14.87 7.82
CA ALA A 254 -20.40 -14.17 9.08
C ALA A 254 -20.01 -15.09 10.25
N ALA A 255 -19.42 -14.53 11.29
CA ALA A 255 -19.07 -15.24 12.52
C ALA A 255 -19.68 -14.54 13.73
N VAL A 256 -20.11 -15.34 14.71
CA VAL A 256 -20.64 -14.89 16.00
C VAL A 256 -19.81 -15.52 17.13
N SER A 257 -19.77 -14.88 18.30
CA SER A 257 -19.15 -15.49 19.48
C SER A 257 -19.90 -16.77 19.85
N GLN A 258 -19.17 -17.81 20.27
CA GLN A 258 -19.79 -19.04 20.80
C GLN A 258 -20.62 -18.80 22.07
N GLU A 259 -20.43 -17.66 22.73
CA GLU A 259 -21.20 -17.25 23.91
C GLU A 259 -22.55 -16.60 23.55
N MET A 260 -22.75 -16.23 22.27
CA MET A 260 -24.03 -15.71 21.84
C MET A 260 -25.04 -16.85 21.70
N PRO A 261 -26.30 -16.67 22.15
CA PRO A 261 -27.35 -17.68 22.04
C PRO A 261 -27.95 -17.71 20.62
N VAL A 262 -27.10 -17.79 19.59
CA VAL A 262 -27.49 -17.82 18.18
C VAL A 262 -26.65 -18.85 17.43
N ALA A 263 -27.32 -19.77 16.76
CA ALA A 263 -26.70 -20.82 15.95
C ALA A 263 -26.60 -20.45 14.47
N ASP A 264 -27.44 -19.52 14.00
CA ASP A 264 -27.52 -19.10 12.60
C ASP A 264 -27.92 -17.62 12.42
N ILE A 265 -28.03 -17.20 11.16
CA ILE A 265 -28.34 -15.82 10.78
C ILE A 265 -29.79 -15.43 11.11
N ASP A 266 -30.72 -16.38 11.14
CA ASP A 266 -32.14 -16.12 11.40
C ASP A 266 -32.39 -15.95 12.91
N GLU A 267 -31.71 -16.73 13.74
CA GLU A 267 -31.66 -16.53 15.19
C GLU A 267 -31.00 -15.20 15.54
N LEU A 268 -29.89 -14.84 14.87
CA LEU A 268 -29.26 -13.52 15.04
C LEU A 268 -30.22 -12.38 14.67
N ARG A 269 -30.97 -12.52 13.56
CA ARG A 269 -31.95 -11.53 13.15
C ARG A 269 -33.07 -11.37 14.18
N SER A 270 -33.54 -12.48 14.73
CA SER A 270 -34.60 -12.50 15.75
C SER A 270 -34.13 -11.84 17.06
N LEU A 271 -32.88 -12.12 17.48
CA LEU A 271 -32.28 -11.52 18.68
C LEU A 271 -32.21 -9.98 18.56
N VAL A 272 -31.77 -9.46 17.41
CA VAL A 272 -31.68 -8.02 17.15
C VAL A 272 -33.06 -7.35 17.14
N GLN A 273 -34.08 -8.02 16.61
CA GLN A 273 -35.46 -7.50 16.60
C GLN A 273 -36.11 -7.50 17.99
N SER A 274 -35.78 -8.47 18.84
CA SER A 274 -36.29 -8.57 20.22
C SER A 274 -35.65 -7.59 21.22
N SER A 275 -34.49 -7.01 20.86
CA SER A 275 -33.73 -6.08 21.71
C SER A 275 -34.01 -4.60 21.41
N LYS A 276 -35.02 -4.29 20.58
CA LYS A 276 -35.55 -2.93 20.34
C LYS A 276 -36.86 -2.74 21.11
#